data_AF-A0A1X1MW01-F1
#
_entry.id   AF-A0A1X1MW01-F1
#
_cell.length_a   1.000
_cell.length_b   1.000
_cell.length_c   1.000
_cell.angle_alpha   90.00
_cell.angle_beta   90.00
_cell.angle_gamma   90.00
#
_symmetry.space_group_name_H-M   'P 1'
#
loop_
_entity.id
_entity.type
_entity.pdbx_description
1 polymer ?
#
loop_
_entity_poly.entity_id
_entity_poly.type
_entity_poly.pdbx_seq_one_letter_code
_entity_poly.pdbx_strand_id
1 'polypeptide(L)'
;MSRQATAPATPDAPTILVGRSGAEVVIRYDYAGTGGDLRLPLVIWVGLAKVTTAGRLATLGEEWTAWSSSGGRSRRDGGEVVHGYGYLHQREARLPAPVWRALSAAIHAGTLDQLPALDAQELAVRAVEQIPLITASATGA
;
A
#
# COMPACT_ATOMS: atom_id res chain seq x y z
N MET A 1 -3.17 45.90 1.29
CA MET A 1 -4.26 44.90 1.15
C MET A 1 -3.62 43.59 0.70
N SER A 2 -3.37 42.69 1.66
CA SER A 2 -2.70 41.41 1.40
C SER A 2 -3.74 40.35 1.02
N ARG A 3 -3.57 39.71 -0.14
CA ARG A 3 -4.12 38.37 -0.40
C ARG A 3 -2.94 37.44 -0.55
N GLN A 4 -2.59 36.75 0.53
CA GLN A 4 -1.76 35.56 0.45
C GLN A 4 -2.61 34.50 -0.26
N ALA A 5 -2.25 34.18 -1.49
CA ALA A 5 -2.78 33.00 -2.16
C ALA A 5 -2.17 31.78 -1.45
N THR A 6 -2.99 31.08 -0.67
CA THR A 6 -2.64 29.75 -0.18
C THR A 6 -2.53 28.85 -1.40
N ALA A 7 -1.30 28.48 -1.77
CA ALA A 7 -1.07 27.48 -2.80
C ALA A 7 -1.85 26.21 -2.43
N PRO A 8 -2.50 25.54 -3.39
CA PRO A 8 -3.14 24.26 -3.11
C PRO A 8 -2.07 23.30 -2.56
N ALA A 9 -2.36 22.69 -1.41
CA ALA A 9 -1.48 21.72 -0.78
C ALA A 9 -1.02 20.69 -1.82
N THR A 10 0.29 20.57 -1.98
CA THR A 10 0.90 19.47 -2.74
C THR A 10 0.27 18.17 -2.26
N PRO A 11 -0.21 17.27 -3.14
CA PRO A 11 -0.75 16.00 -2.69
C PRO A 11 0.33 15.29 -1.88
N ASP A 12 0.08 15.11 -0.58
CA ASP A 12 1.01 14.47 0.35
C ASP A 12 1.51 13.16 -0.26
N ALA A 13 2.83 13.04 -0.39
CA ALA A 13 3.44 11.82 -0.89
C ALA A 13 3.06 10.66 0.05
N PRO A 14 2.62 9.50 -0.47
CA PRO A 14 2.20 8.40 0.39
C PRO A 14 3.37 7.92 1.26
N THR A 15 3.12 7.71 2.55
CA THR A 15 4.07 7.01 3.42
C THR A 15 3.82 5.52 3.28
N ILE A 16 4.86 4.72 2.99
CA ILE A 16 4.74 3.29 2.75
C ILE A 16 5.78 2.54 3.57
N LEU A 17 5.34 1.54 4.34
CA LEU A 17 6.18 0.57 5.01
C LEU A 17 5.95 -0.80 4.36
N VAL A 18 7.04 -1.47 3.99
CA VAL A 18 7.00 -2.81 3.40
C VAL A 18 7.96 -3.72 4.14
N GLY A 19 7.49 -4.91 4.51
CA GLY A 19 8.34 -5.91 5.15
C GLY A 19 7.70 -7.29 5.20
N ARG A 20 8.41 -8.25 5.75
CA ARG A 20 7.95 -9.64 5.88
C ARG A 20 7.41 -9.93 7.26
N SER A 21 6.27 -10.60 7.29
CA SER A 21 5.73 -11.23 8.50
C SER A 21 5.45 -12.70 8.18
N GLY A 22 6.37 -13.59 8.59
CA GLY A 22 6.33 -15.01 8.26
C GLY A 22 6.32 -15.29 6.75
N ALA A 23 5.23 -15.88 6.27
CA ALA A 23 5.02 -16.22 4.85
C ALA A 23 4.36 -15.09 4.04
N GLU A 24 4.11 -13.94 4.66
CA GLU A 24 3.45 -12.80 4.04
C GLU A 24 4.41 -11.61 3.90
N VAL A 25 4.14 -10.79 2.89
CA VAL A 25 4.64 -9.44 2.75
C VAL A 25 3.53 -8.51 3.17
N VAL A 26 3.83 -7.63 4.11
CA VAL A 26 2.93 -6.62 4.65
C VAL A 26 3.30 -5.29 3.99
N ILE A 27 2.30 -4.63 3.42
CA ILE A 27 2.38 -3.28 2.85
C ILE A 27 1.43 -2.42 3.66
N ARG A 28 2.00 -1.52 4.47
CA ARG A 28 1.24 -0.51 5.20
C ARG A 28 1.42 0.82 4.52
N TYR A 29 0.35 1.57 4.41
CA TYR A 29 0.40 2.88 3.79
C TYR A 29 -0.46 3.89 4.53
N ASP A 30 -0.09 5.15 4.38
CA ASP A 30 -0.91 6.30 4.71
C ASP A 30 -0.90 7.28 3.53
N TYR A 31 -2.09 7.70 3.09
CA TYR A 31 -2.26 8.60 1.97
C TYR A 31 -3.58 9.38 2.09
N ALA A 32 -3.51 10.71 2.04
CA ALA A 32 -4.67 11.60 2.08
C ALA A 32 -5.62 11.32 3.28
N GLY A 33 -5.06 11.03 4.46
CA GLY A 33 -5.81 10.70 5.67
C GLY A 33 -6.44 9.30 5.66
N THR A 34 -6.18 8.50 4.62
CA THR A 34 -6.59 7.10 4.54
C THR A 34 -5.35 6.22 4.64
N GLY A 35 -5.34 5.31 5.61
CA GLY A 35 -4.31 4.31 5.67
C GLY A 35 -4.86 2.89 5.65
N GLY A 36 -4.01 1.97 5.22
CA GLY A 36 -4.38 0.57 5.03
C GLY A 36 -3.24 -0.37 5.35
N ASP A 37 -3.61 -1.63 5.58
CA ASP A 37 -2.72 -2.77 5.73
C ASP A 37 -3.10 -3.78 4.65
N LEU A 38 -2.12 -4.20 3.86
CA LEU A 38 -2.31 -5.15 2.78
C LEU A 38 -1.29 -6.27 2.92
N ARG A 39 -1.79 -7.51 2.90
CA ARG A 39 -0.98 -8.72 3.09
C ARG A 39 -1.01 -9.57 1.85
N LEU A 40 0.17 -9.85 1.31
CA LEU A 40 0.35 -10.72 0.16
C LEU A 40 1.17 -11.94 0.57
N PRO A 41 0.78 -13.17 0.17
CA PRO A 41 1.67 -14.30 0.30
C PRO A 41 2.99 -14.03 -0.42
N LEU A 42 4.12 -14.45 0.14
CA LEU A 42 5.46 -14.16 -0.39
C LEU A 42 5.61 -14.58 -1.86
N VAL A 43 5.05 -15.73 -2.24
CA VAL A 43 5.07 -16.22 -3.62
C VAL A 43 4.36 -15.29 -4.60
N ILE A 44 3.27 -14.64 -4.16
CA ILE A 44 2.50 -13.68 -4.94
C ILE A 44 3.30 -12.38 -5.07
N TRP A 45 3.90 -11.91 -3.96
CA TRP A 45 4.79 -10.74 -3.97
C TRP A 45 5.96 -10.92 -4.93
N VAL A 46 6.68 -12.04 -4.88
CA VAL A 46 7.85 -12.31 -5.74
C VAL A 46 7.46 -12.24 -7.22
N GLY A 47 6.33 -12.85 -7.59
CA GLY A 47 5.82 -12.78 -8.97
C GLY A 47 5.49 -11.35 -9.40
N LEU A 48 4.78 -10.62 -8.54
CA LEU A 48 4.38 -9.23 -8.78
C LEU A 48 5.60 -8.30 -8.90
N ALA A 49 6.57 -8.43 -7.98
CA ALA A 49 7.77 -7.62 -7.98
C ALA A 49 8.59 -7.85 -9.25
N LYS A 50 8.81 -9.11 -9.64
CA LYS A 50 9.55 -9.47 -10.85
C LYS A 50 8.97 -8.81 -12.12
N VAL A 51 7.65 -8.86 -12.31
CA VAL A 51 7.03 -8.26 -13.50
C VAL A 51 6.98 -6.73 -13.45
N THR A 52 6.97 -6.16 -12.24
CA THR A 52 7.02 -4.71 -12.02
C THR A 52 8.41 -4.18 -12.34
N THR A 53 9.46 -4.86 -11.87
CA THR A 53 10.86 -4.58 -12.25
C THR A 53 11.03 -4.65 -13.77
N ALA A 54 10.43 -5.64 -14.43
CA ALA A 54 10.44 -5.78 -15.89
C ALA A 54 9.57 -4.74 -16.64
N GLY A 55 8.93 -3.80 -15.94
CA GLY A 55 8.13 -2.72 -16.54
C GLY A 55 6.77 -3.16 -17.08
N ARG A 56 6.37 -4.43 -16.94
CA ARG A 56 5.13 -4.97 -17.52
C ARG A 56 3.86 -4.34 -16.93
N LEU A 57 3.96 -3.79 -15.72
CA LEU A 57 2.85 -3.15 -15.01
C LEU A 57 2.96 -1.62 -14.97
N ALA A 58 3.85 -1.01 -15.77
CA ALA A 58 4.04 0.44 -15.80
C ALA A 58 2.79 1.19 -16.31
N THR A 59 2.04 0.57 -17.22
CA THR A 59 0.85 1.15 -17.85
C THR A 59 -0.37 0.24 -17.63
N LEU A 60 -0.91 0.27 -16.41
CA LEU A 60 -2.18 -0.41 -16.10
C LEU A 60 -3.38 0.40 -16.62
N GLY A 61 -4.17 -0.21 -17.50
CA GLY A 61 -5.50 0.23 -17.86
C GLY A 61 -6.58 -0.50 -17.07
N GLU A 62 -7.85 -0.36 -17.49
CA GLU A 62 -9.00 -1.01 -16.85
C GLU A 62 -9.06 -2.52 -17.11
N GLU A 63 -8.41 -2.97 -18.18
CA GLU A 63 -8.29 -4.38 -18.54
C GLU A 63 -7.31 -5.13 -17.61
N TRP A 64 -7.59 -6.41 -17.39
CA TRP A 64 -6.72 -7.27 -16.59
C TRP A 64 -5.42 -7.63 -17.33
N THR A 65 -4.29 -7.18 -16.78
CA THR A 65 -2.95 -7.59 -17.22
C THR A 65 -2.47 -8.77 -16.41
N ALA A 66 -2.40 -9.95 -17.03
CA ALA A 66 -1.83 -11.14 -16.42
C ALA A 66 -0.32 -11.03 -16.23
N TRP A 67 0.19 -11.51 -15.09
CA TRP A 67 1.61 -11.48 -14.75
C TRP A 67 2.15 -12.76 -14.09
N SER A 68 1.29 -13.71 -13.70
CA SER A 68 1.73 -15.05 -13.28
C SER A 68 0.91 -16.13 -13.96
N SER A 69 1.57 -17.21 -14.36
CA SER A 69 0.91 -18.45 -14.84
C SER A 69 0.03 -19.09 -13.78
N SER A 70 0.29 -18.81 -12.49
CA SER A 70 -0.52 -19.25 -11.36
C SER A 70 -1.78 -18.38 -11.13
N GLY A 71 -2.17 -17.57 -12.11
CA GLY A 71 -3.35 -16.70 -12.03
C GLY A 71 -3.10 -15.34 -11.36
N GLY A 72 -1.89 -14.78 -11.47
CA GLY A 72 -1.64 -13.40 -11.02
C GLY A 72 -2.06 -12.41 -12.11
N ARG A 73 -2.89 -11.42 -11.77
CA ARG A 73 -3.33 -10.35 -12.69
C ARG A 73 -3.49 -9.00 -11.99
N SER A 74 -3.32 -7.91 -12.73
CA SER A 74 -3.47 -6.54 -12.22
C SER A 74 -4.30 -5.69 -13.17
N ARG A 75 -5.12 -4.78 -12.64
CA ARG A 75 -5.78 -3.73 -13.43
C ARG A 75 -5.84 -2.44 -12.63
N ARG A 76 -6.16 -1.35 -13.32
CA ARG A 76 -6.64 -0.12 -12.70
C ARG A 76 -8.16 -0.18 -12.56
N ASP A 77 -8.68 0.24 -11.43
CA ASP A 77 -10.12 0.32 -11.16
C ASP A 77 -10.39 1.68 -10.51
N GLY A 78 -10.72 2.67 -11.35
CA GLY A 78 -10.82 4.06 -10.94
C GLY A 78 -9.55 4.63 -10.30
N GLY A 79 -9.64 4.97 -9.01
CA GLY A 79 -8.56 5.51 -8.19
C GLY A 79 -7.61 4.47 -7.62
N GLU A 80 -7.88 3.18 -7.84
CA GLU A 80 -7.14 2.06 -7.24
C GLU A 80 -6.45 1.19 -8.30
N VAL A 81 -5.47 0.41 -7.84
CA VAL A 81 -4.90 -0.72 -8.54
C VAL A 81 -5.32 -1.99 -7.81
N VAL A 82 -5.87 -2.92 -8.57
CA VAL A 82 -6.37 -4.20 -8.06
C VAL A 82 -5.44 -5.31 -8.52
N HIS A 83 -4.97 -6.12 -7.59
CA HIS A 83 -4.19 -7.32 -7.84
C HIS A 83 -5.04 -8.55 -7.53
N GLY A 84 -5.40 -9.30 -8.57
CA GLY A 84 -6.10 -10.59 -8.45
C GLY A 84 -5.11 -11.75 -8.37
N TYR A 85 -5.32 -12.67 -7.43
CA TYR A 85 -4.49 -13.86 -7.24
C TYR A 85 -5.25 -15.02 -6.58
N GLY A 86 -4.57 -16.17 -6.46
CA GLY A 86 -5.16 -17.41 -5.96
C GLY A 86 -5.92 -18.17 -7.06
N TYR A 87 -6.43 -19.36 -6.69
CA TYR A 87 -7.20 -20.19 -7.63
C TYR A 87 -8.40 -19.40 -8.15
N LEU A 88 -8.55 -19.34 -9.48
CA LEU A 88 -9.58 -18.57 -10.18
C LEU A 88 -9.66 -17.08 -9.78
N HIS A 89 -8.57 -16.49 -9.28
CA HIS A 89 -8.50 -15.09 -8.87
C HIS A 89 -9.49 -14.71 -7.75
N GLN A 90 -9.85 -15.66 -6.87
CA GLN A 90 -10.79 -15.42 -5.78
C GLN A 90 -10.28 -14.47 -4.68
N ARG A 91 -9.01 -14.06 -4.73
CA ARG A 91 -8.42 -13.08 -3.82
C ARG A 91 -8.05 -11.82 -4.58
N GLU A 92 -8.41 -10.68 -4.01
CA GLU A 92 -8.02 -9.38 -4.51
C GLU A 92 -7.30 -8.59 -3.43
N ALA A 93 -6.30 -7.83 -3.84
CA ALA A 93 -5.61 -6.85 -3.01
C ALA A 93 -5.65 -5.50 -3.72
N ARG A 94 -6.10 -4.46 -3.01
CA ARG A 94 -6.35 -3.12 -3.56
C ARG A 94 -5.42 -2.10 -2.93
N LEU A 95 -4.84 -1.26 -3.78
CA LEU A 95 -4.01 -0.13 -3.35
C LEU A 95 -4.46 1.15 -4.07
N PRO A 96 -4.51 2.30 -3.39
CA PRO A 96 -4.66 3.57 -4.08
C PRO A 96 -3.58 3.73 -5.16
N ALA A 97 -3.94 4.24 -6.34
CA ALA A 97 -3.01 4.38 -7.45
C ALA A 97 -1.75 5.21 -7.10
N PRO A 98 -1.80 6.26 -6.27
CA PRO A 98 -0.60 6.95 -5.77
C PRO A 98 0.32 6.05 -4.95
N VAL A 99 -0.25 5.22 -4.07
CA VAL A 99 0.49 4.23 -3.27
C VAL A 99 1.13 3.18 -4.17
N TRP A 100 0.38 2.63 -5.14
CA TRP A 100 0.91 1.68 -6.11
C TRP A 100 2.07 2.27 -6.93
N ARG A 101 1.97 3.53 -7.37
CA ARG A 101 3.05 4.19 -8.12
C ARG A 101 4.33 4.31 -7.30
N ALA A 102 4.24 4.77 -6.05
CA ALA A 102 5.40 4.86 -5.16
C ALA A 102 5.99 3.48 -4.86
N LEU A 103 5.14 2.48 -4.59
CA LEU A 103 5.56 1.10 -4.37
C LEU A 103 6.27 0.52 -5.61
N SER A 104 5.69 0.71 -6.80
CA SER A 104 6.26 0.22 -8.06
C SER A 104 7.62 0.85 -8.36
N ALA A 105 7.77 2.14 -8.06
CA ALA A 105 9.05 2.82 -8.19
C ALA A 105 10.11 2.23 -7.25
N ALA A 106 9.75 1.93 -6.00
CA ALA A 106 10.65 1.29 -5.04
C ALA A 106 11.04 -0.15 -5.46
N ILE A 107 10.09 -0.91 -6.02
CA ILE A 107 10.38 -2.23 -6.61
C ILE A 107 11.35 -2.09 -7.79
N HIS A 108 11.09 -1.14 -8.69
CA HIS A 108 11.93 -0.94 -9.87
C HIS A 108 13.35 -0.48 -9.51
N ALA A 109 13.49 0.30 -8.44
CA ALA A 109 14.78 0.73 -7.90
C ALA A 109 15.54 -0.37 -7.12
N GLY A 110 14.94 -1.55 -6.92
CA GLY A 110 15.55 -2.65 -6.14
C GLY A 110 15.55 -2.43 -4.62
N THR A 111 14.95 -1.33 -4.13
CA THR A 111 14.89 -1.02 -2.69
C THR A 111 14.16 -2.10 -1.88
N LEU A 112 13.33 -2.91 -2.53
CA LEU A 112 12.53 -3.96 -1.91
C LEU A 112 13.00 -5.39 -2.24
N ASP A 113 14.21 -5.54 -2.80
CA ASP A 113 14.79 -6.87 -3.09
C ASP A 113 15.05 -7.68 -1.81
N GLN A 114 15.38 -6.98 -0.72
CA GLN A 114 15.49 -7.54 0.62
C GLN A 114 14.47 -6.88 1.53
N LEU A 115 13.43 -7.64 1.87
CA LEU A 115 12.40 -7.18 2.77
C LEU A 115 12.83 -7.37 4.24
N PRO A 116 12.79 -6.32 5.08
CA PRO A 116 13.06 -6.45 6.49
C PRO A 116 12.00 -7.34 7.15
N ALA A 117 12.36 -8.09 8.19
CA ALA A 117 11.38 -8.78 9.02
C ALA A 117 10.68 -7.73 9.90
N LEU A 118 9.35 -7.73 9.88
CA LEU A 118 8.53 -6.91 10.77
C LEU A 118 8.21 -7.71 12.01
N ASP A 119 8.51 -7.15 13.17
CA ASP A 119 8.12 -7.75 14.44
C ASP A 119 6.68 -7.38 14.83
N ALA A 120 6.18 -8.01 15.90
CA ALA A 120 4.82 -7.78 16.37
C ALA A 120 4.57 -6.33 16.82
N GLN A 121 5.62 -5.63 17.26
CA GLN A 121 5.51 -4.26 17.75
C GLN A 121 5.36 -3.29 16.57
N GLU A 122 6.16 -3.45 15.52
CA GLU A 122 6.02 -2.70 14.27
C GLU A 122 4.63 -2.90 13.65
N LEU A 123 4.11 -4.13 13.69
CA LEU A 123 2.74 -4.44 13.25
C LEU A 123 1.66 -3.83 14.14
N ALA A 124 1.91 -3.62 15.43
CA ALA A 124 0.95 -3.08 16.40
C ALA A 124 0.78 -1.56 16.37
N VAL A 125 1.69 -0.80 15.75
CA VAL A 125 1.70 0.69 15.76
C VAL A 125 0.43 1.34 15.16
N ARG A 126 -0.48 0.59 14.53
CA ARG A 126 -1.81 1.12 14.13
C ARG A 126 -2.97 0.81 15.10
N ALA A 127 -2.79 -0.06 16.08
CA ALA A 127 -3.85 -0.41 17.03
C ALA A 127 -4.05 0.65 18.15
N VAL A 128 -3.08 1.55 18.34
CA VAL A 128 -3.02 2.47 19.50
C VAL A 128 -3.34 3.93 19.14
N GLU A 129 -3.82 4.23 17.92
CA GLU A 129 -4.31 5.57 17.56
C GLU A 129 -5.86 5.72 17.65
N GLN A 130 -6.55 4.78 18.29
CA GLN A 130 -7.98 4.91 18.64
C GLN A 130 -8.24 4.94 20.16
N ILE A 131 -7.49 5.75 20.91
CA ILE A 131 -7.94 6.17 22.25
C ILE A 131 -8.07 7.69 22.29
N PRO A 132 -9.23 8.26 21.95
CA PRO A 132 -9.66 9.52 22.52
C PRO A 132 -10.61 9.20 23.68
N LEU A 133 -10.09 9.13 24.90
CA LEU A 133 -10.91 9.56 26.04
C LEU A 133 -10.02 10.14 27.14
N ILE A 134 -9.52 11.35 26.85
CA ILE A 134 -9.19 12.27 27.93
C ILE A 134 -10.53 12.77 28.49
N THR A 135 -11.14 12.02 29.42
CA THR A 135 -12.16 12.60 30.30
C THR A 135 -11.44 13.46 31.32
N ALA A 136 -11.05 14.67 30.91
CA ALA A 136 -10.76 15.73 31.85
C ALA A 136 -12.10 16.29 32.36
N SER A 137 -12.64 15.70 33.42
CA SER A 137 -13.66 16.37 34.22
C SER A 137 -12.96 17.22 35.26
N ALA A 138 -12.67 18.47 34.87
CA ALA A 138 -12.46 19.56 35.81
C ALA A 138 -13.76 20.34 35.94
N THR A 139 -14.45 20.20 37.07
CA THR A 139 -15.38 21.17 37.68
C THR A 139 -15.51 20.67 39.13
N GLY A 140 -15.05 21.35 40.18
CA GLY A 140 -15.12 22.78 40.43
C GLY A 140 -16.37 23.08 41.26
N ALA A 141 -16.36 22.72 42.54
CA ALA A 141 -17.05 23.40 43.66
C ALA A 141 -16.57 22.78 44.98
#